data_AF-A0A828Z4R2-F1
#
_entry.id   AF-A0A828Z4R2-F1
#
_cell.length_a   1.000
_cell.length_b   1.000
_cell.length_c   1.000
_cell.angle_alpha   90.00
_cell.angle_beta   90.00
_cell.angle_gamma   90.00
#
_symmetry.space_group_name_H-M   'P 1'
#
loop_
_entity.id
_entity.type
_entity.pdbx_description
1 polymer ?
#
loop_
_entity_poly.entity_id
_entity_poly.type
_entity_poly.pdbx_seq_one_letter_code
_entity_poly.pdbx_strand_id
1 'polypeptide(L)' 'MFLQDLVVLLKEKLKHSKTNQIGNDQFEKGVRMGIYETLDLIKSQADSFGISLQELGIENLRLEEYL' A
#
# COMPACT_ATOMS: atom_id res chain seq x y z
N MET A 1 -16.17 -2.59 4.84
CA MET A 1 -16.02 -4.02 4.46
C MET A 1 -14.55 -4.33 4.69
N PHE A 2 -14.22 -5.40 5.43
CA PHE A 2 -12.87 -5.61 5.98
C PHE A 2 -11.70 -5.40 5.01
N LEU A 3 -11.87 -5.70 3.71
CA LEU A 3 -10.85 -5.46 2.69
C LEU A 3 -10.58 -3.97 2.44
N GLN A 4 -11.63 -3.14 2.33
CA GLN A 4 -11.49 -1.69 2.17
C GLN A 4 -10.83 -1.08 3.41
N ASP A 5 -11.24 -1.53 4.59
CA ASP A 5 -10.70 -1.08 5.86
C ASP A 5 -9.20 -1.42 5.96
N LEU A 6 -8.80 -2.64 5.55
CA LEU A 6 -7.40 -3.05 5.45
C LEU A 6 -6.60 -2.17 4.49
N VAL A 7 -7.13 -1.90 3.30
CA VAL A 7 -6.47 -1.03 2.31
C VAL A 7 -6.24 0.37 2.87
N VAL A 8 -7.21 0.94 3.58
CA VAL A 8 -7.07 2.25 4.24
C VAL A 8 -5.92 2.21 5.25
N LEU A 9 -5.89 1.22 6.13
CA LEU A 9 -4.83 1.06 7.14
C LEU A 9 -3.44 0.90 6.51
N LEU A 10 -3.32 0.13 5.42
CA LEU A 10 -2.06 -0.04 4.69
C LEU A 10 -1.58 1.27 4.08
N LYS A 11 -2.48 2.05 3.48
CA LYS A 11 -2.15 3.37 2.92
C LYS A 11 -1.73 4.38 3.99
N GLU A 12 -2.38 4.38 5.14
CA GLU A 12 -2.00 5.22 6.28
C GLU A 12 -0.61 4.84 6.80
N LYS A 13 -0.35 3.54 6.96
CA LYS A 13 0.96 3.03 7.38
C LYS A 13 2.05 3.40 6.38
N LEU A 14 1.77 3.28 5.08
CA LEU A 14 2.69 3.68 4.01
C LEU A 14 3.01 5.18 4.07
N LYS A 15 2.00 6.03 4.26
CA LYS A 15 2.21 7.48 4.46
C LYS A 15 3.04 7.78 5.70
N HIS A 16 2.75 7.14 6.83
CA HIS A 16 3.49 7.34 8.08
C HIS A 16 4.97 6.94 7.97
N SER A 17 5.28 5.84 7.28
CA SER A 17 6.66 5.42 7.04
C SER A 17 7.46 6.36 6.12
N LYS A 18 6.78 7.28 5.41
CA LYS A 18 7.42 8.33 4.62
C LYS A 18 7.76 9.56 5.46
N THR A 19 6.90 9.91 6.42
CA THR A 19 7.08 11.08 7.30
C THR A 19 8.01 10.82 8.48
N ASN A 20 8.04 9.60 9.01
CA ASN A 20 8.89 9.24 10.15
C ASN A 20 10.30 8.80 9.71
N GLN A 21 11.07 9.71 9.10
CA GLN A 21 12.50 9.48 8.77
C GLN A 21 13.42 9.44 10.00
N ILE A 22 12.92 9.00 11.17
CA ILE A 22 13.71 8.87 12.39
C ILE A 22 14.33 7.46 12.39
N GLY A 23 15.37 7.22 11.58
CA GLY A 23 16.02 5.91 11.51
C GLY A 23 16.89 5.66 10.27
N ASN A 24 17.35 4.41 10.13
CA ASN A 24 18.13 3.93 8.99
C ASN A 24 17.24 3.88 7.73
N ASP A 25 17.52 4.75 6.76
CA ASP A 25 16.75 4.90 5.52
C ASP A 25 16.51 3.58 4.77
N GLN A 26 17.45 2.62 4.83
CA GLN A 26 17.27 1.31 4.21
C GLN A 26 16.17 0.46 4.86
N PHE A 27 16.05 0.52 6.18
CA PHE A 27 15.01 -0.23 6.90
C PHE A 27 13.63 0.34 6.58
N GLU A 28 13.47 1.66 6.64
CA GLU A 28 12.22 2.34 6.31
C GLU A 28 11.83 2.10 4.84
N LYS A 29 12.81 2.09 3.93
CA LYS A 29 12.58 1.72 2.53
C LYS A 29 12.09 0.27 2.39
N GLY A 30 12.66 -0.66 3.15
CA GLY A 30 12.19 -2.05 3.20
C GLY A 30 10.75 -2.17 3.72
N VAL A 31 10.40 -1.40 4.75
CA VAL A 31 9.01 -1.32 5.26
C VAL A 31 8.07 -0.80 4.18
N ARG A 32 8.44 0.27 3.47
CA ARG A 32 7.65 0.84 2.37
C ARG A 32 7.44 -0.16 1.24
N MET A 33 8.49 -0.89 0.84
CA MET A 33 8.41 -1.94 -0.17
C MET A 33 7.45 -3.06 0.26
N GLY A 34 7.57 -3.57 1.49
CA GLY A 34 6.69 -4.64 1.96
C GLY A 34 5.21 -4.23 2.04
N ILE A 35 4.92 -2.98 2.41
CA ILE A 35 3.55 -2.45 2.40
C ILE A 35 3.03 -2.31 0.97
N TYR A 36 3.86 -1.82 0.05
CA TYR A 36 3.51 -1.74 -1.37
C TYR A 36 3.21 -3.12 -1.97
N GLU A 37 4.06 -4.11 -1.74
CA GLU A 37 3.85 -5.50 -2.20
C GLU A 37 2.52 -6.07 -1.67
N THR A 38 2.15 -5.76 -0.43
CA THR A 38 0.86 -6.17 0.13
C THR A 38 -0.31 -5.54 -0.62
N LEU A 39 -0.23 -4.25 -0.96
CA LEU A 39 -1.27 -3.56 -1.73
C LEU A 39 -1.34 -4.06 -3.18
N ASP A 40 -0.20 -4.39 -3.79
CA ASP A 40 -0.13 -4.96 -5.15
C ASP A 40 -0.72 -6.38 -5.20
N LEU A 41 -0.52 -7.17 -4.14
CA LEU A 41 -1.20 -8.46 -3.98
C LEU A 41 -2.73 -8.29 -3.88
N ILE A 42 -3.20 -7.30 -3.12
CA ILE A 42 -4.63 -6.98 -3.04
C ILE A 42 -5.18 -6.54 -4.40
N LYS A 43 -4.40 -5.77 -5.16
CA LYS A 43 -4.76 -5.37 -6.53
C LYS A 43 -4.92 -6.60 -7.44
N SER A 44 -3.93 -7.50 -7.42
CA SER A 44 -3.97 -8.76 -8.17
C SER A 44 -5.17 -9.64 -7.78
N GLN A 45 -5.49 -9.69 -6.49
CA GLN A 45 -6.67 -10.40 -5.99
C GLN A 45 -7.96 -9.74 -6.51
N ALA A 46 -8.08 -8.42 -6.39
CA ALA A 46 -9.25 -7.68 -6.84
C ALA A 46 -9.50 -7.90 -8.35
N ASP A 47 -8.46 -7.82 -9.17
CA ASP A 47 -8.53 -8.10 -10.61
C ASP A 47 -9.00 -9.54 -10.88
N SER A 48 -8.51 -10.52 -10.11
CA SER A 48 -8.89 -11.94 -10.25
C SER A 48 -10.35 -12.22 -9.88
N PHE A 49 -10.93 -11.45 -8.95
CA PHE A 49 -12.31 -11.61 -8.48
C PHE A 49 -13.28 -10.59 -9.09
N GLY A 50 -12.82 -9.76 -10.02
CA GLY A 50 -13.65 -8.71 -10.66
C GLY A 50 -14.08 -7.60 -9.71
N ILE A 51 -13.30 -7.35 -8.64
CA ILE A 51 -13.55 -6.28 -7.68
C ILE A 51 -12.96 -4.98 -8.25
N SER A 52 -13.72 -3.89 -8.23
CA SER A 52 -13.24 -2.60 -8.72
C SER A 52 -12.10 -2.05 -7.86
N LEU A 53 -10.94 -1.80 -8.49
CA LEU A 53 -9.81 -1.14 -7.84
C LEU A 53 -10.12 0.30 -7.41
N GLN A 54 -11.10 0.93 -8.08
CA GLN A 54 -11.57 2.26 -7.77
C GLN A 54 -12.41 2.26 -6.48
N GLU A 55 -13.23 1.22 -6.28
CA GLU A 55 -13.98 0.99 -5.03
C GLU A 55 -13.06 0.64 -3.85
N LEU A 56 -11.89 0.05 -4.13
CA LEU A 56 -10.84 -0.19 -3.15
C LEU A 56 -9.92 1.03 -2.95
N GLY A 57 -9.96 2.02 -3.85
CA GLY A 57 -9.10 3.21 -3.78
C GLY A 57 -7.61 2.95 -4.00
N ILE A 58 -7.26 1.92 -4.79
CA ILE A 58 -5.87 1.50 -5.10
C ILE A 58 -5.52 1.52 -6.59
N GLU A 59 -6.43 1.97 -7.44
CA GLU A 59 -6.24 2.06 -8.90
C GLU A 59 -4.93 2.76 -9.30
N ASN A 60 -4.62 3.89 -8.64
CA ASN A 60 -3.47 4.74 -8.96
C ASN A 60 -2.24 4.49 -8.09
N LEU A 61 -2.15 3.35 -7.40
CA LEU A 61 -1.00 3.06 -6.54
C LEU A 61 0.26 2.82 -7.38
N ARG A 62 1.28 3.65 -7.21
CA ARG A 62 2.57 3.58 -7.92
C ARG A 62 3.72 3.51 -6.93
N LEU A 63 4.65 2.56 -7.09
CA LEU A 63 5.76 2.34 -6.16
C LEU A 63 6.63 3.60 -6.02
N GLU A 64 6.83 4.32 -7.13
CA GLU A 64 7.69 5.50 -7.24
C GLU A 64 7.22 6.66 -6.36
N GLU A 65 5.94 6.69 -5.96
CA GLU A 65 5.41 7.70 -5.05
C GLU A 65 5.88 7.49 -3.60
N TYR A 66 6.38 6.28 -3.29
CA TYR A 66 6.68 5.81 -1.94
C TYR A 66 8.13 5.35 -1.76
N LEU A 67 8.96 5.37 -2.80
CA LEU A 67 10.41 5.20 -2.70
C LEU A 67 11.11 6.55 -2.48
#